data_AF-W7S3A3-F1
#
_entry.id   AF-W7S3A3-F1
#
_cell.length_a   1.000
_cell.length_b   1.000
_cell.length_c   1.000
_cell.angle_alpha   90.00
_cell.angle_beta   90.00
_cell.angle_gamma   90.00
#
_symmetry.space_group_name_H-M   'P 1'
#
loop_
_entity.id
_entity.type
_entity.pdbx_description
1 polymer ?
#
loop_
_entity_poly.entity_id
_entity_poly.type
_entity_poly.pdbx_seq_one_letter_code
_entity_poly.pdbx_strand_id
1 'polypeptide(L)'
;MSKAKKIILPVLMIFTIFCLGFSPAQDMSVQAKDSPSVVVVSGKLAKELVNSTLRAVKEGEVENVAPVSAFDLEGSSVYTVGGGVTVVTVPLHGDYSLPSNITVFFDEDNTVLQTNEMLVTKNDLGNFRVETYLDGSLSNSVDTELAYITDEEMLAEEPVMEAMGVGAVASCLGAVLGIGATAAYIIAVACGGSCATPTPVTAAICAACIGAYAVIGAGGIAGAVACFNYL
;
A
#
# COMPACT_ATOMS: atom_id res chain seq x y z
N MET A 1 7.86 17.69 69.16
CA MET A 1 7.80 16.82 70.37
C MET A 1 6.41 16.20 70.48
N SER A 2 6.34 14.88 70.75
CA SER A 2 5.11 14.08 71.05
C SER A 2 4.12 13.92 69.88
N LYS A 3 3.50 12.77 69.63
CA LYS A 3 3.26 11.56 70.44
C LYS A 3 2.89 10.37 69.54
N ALA A 4 3.01 9.18 70.10
CA ALA A 4 3.09 7.87 69.46
C ALA A 4 1.77 7.23 68.99
N LYS A 5 1.88 6.46 67.88
CA LYS A 5 1.56 5.03 67.67
C LYS A 5 0.25 4.42 68.23
N LYS A 6 -0.56 3.80 67.35
CA LYS A 6 -1.27 2.48 67.45
C LYS A 6 -2.19 2.32 66.22
N ILE A 7 -1.88 1.50 65.21
CA ILE A 7 -2.21 0.07 65.00
C ILE A 7 -3.71 -0.26 65.20
N ILE A 8 -4.32 -0.87 64.17
CA ILE A 8 -5.21 -2.06 64.15
C ILE A 8 -6.33 -1.89 63.08
N LEU A 9 -6.15 -2.56 61.93
CA LEU A 9 -7.19 -3.22 61.09
C LEU A 9 -7.38 -4.64 61.72
N PRO A 10 -8.43 -5.47 61.48
CA PRO A 10 -9.26 -5.56 60.27
C PRO A 10 -10.71 -6.08 60.48
N VAL A 11 -11.33 -6.60 59.40
CA VAL A 11 -12.48 -7.54 59.33
C VAL A 11 -13.85 -6.86 59.18
N LEU A 12 -14.81 -7.24 58.34
CA LEU A 12 -14.99 -8.19 57.21
C LEU A 12 -16.52 -8.18 56.95
N MET A 13 -16.97 -8.13 55.69
CA MET A 13 -18.25 -8.74 55.20
C MET A 13 -19.59 -8.21 55.81
N ILE A 14 -20.79 -8.21 55.21
CA ILE A 14 -21.41 -8.82 54.01
C ILE A 14 -22.84 -8.21 53.88
N PHE A 15 -23.31 -8.03 52.64
CA PHE A 15 -24.73 -8.07 52.15
C PHE A 15 -25.74 -7.04 52.72
N THR A 16 -26.71 -6.46 51.99
CA THR A 16 -27.69 -7.01 51.03
C THR A 16 -28.46 -5.80 50.45
N ILE A 17 -28.63 -5.66 49.12
CA ILE A 17 -29.88 -5.87 48.35
C ILE A 17 -30.80 -4.63 48.16
N PHE A 18 -31.04 -4.37 46.87
CA PHE A 18 -32.26 -3.92 46.18
C PHE A 18 -32.38 -2.52 45.56
N CYS A 19 -32.53 -2.59 44.23
CA CYS A 19 -33.32 -1.77 43.31
C CYS A 19 -32.90 -0.33 43.06
N LEU A 20 -32.54 -0.03 41.81
CA LEU A 20 -33.45 0.62 40.85
C LEU A 20 -32.80 0.58 39.45
N GLY A 21 -33.63 0.27 38.45
CA GLY A 21 -33.17 0.08 37.07
C GLY A 21 -32.64 1.36 36.43
N PHE A 22 -31.54 1.20 35.71
CA PHE A 22 -31.21 2.01 34.54
C PHE A 22 -30.62 1.05 33.49
N SER A 23 -31.10 1.24 32.27
CA SER A 23 -30.82 0.54 31.02
C SER A 23 -29.35 0.12 30.82
N PRO A 24 -29.06 -0.89 29.97
CA PRO A 24 -27.68 -1.20 29.62
C PRO A 24 -27.05 0.06 29.07
N ALA A 25 -26.01 0.56 29.74
CA ALA A 25 -25.02 1.38 29.08
C ALA A 25 -24.55 0.53 27.90
N GLN A 26 -25.00 0.90 26.70
CA GLN A 26 -24.34 0.51 25.49
C GLN A 26 -22.92 1.00 25.68
N ASP A 27 -22.05 0.06 26.02
CA ASP A 27 -20.63 0.19 25.86
C ASP A 27 -20.43 0.48 24.38
N MET A 28 -20.42 1.77 24.04
CA MET A 28 -19.96 2.26 22.76
C MET A 28 -18.47 1.97 22.75
N SER A 29 -18.14 0.70 22.55
CA SER A 29 -16.99 0.35 21.73
C SER A 29 -17.19 1.13 20.44
N VAL A 30 -16.49 2.26 20.35
CA VAL A 30 -16.12 2.83 19.08
C VAL A 30 -15.31 1.73 18.41
N GLN A 31 -16.01 0.82 17.73
CA GLN A 31 -15.41 0.05 16.67
C GLN A 31 -14.69 1.06 15.81
N ALA A 32 -13.38 0.88 15.66
CA ALA A 32 -12.64 1.44 14.56
C ALA A 32 -13.36 0.97 13.27
N LYS A 33 -14.35 1.74 12.84
CA LYS A 33 -14.86 1.68 11.47
C LYS A 33 -13.83 2.42 10.63
N ASP A 34 -13.55 1.80 9.50
CA ASP A 34 -12.80 2.31 8.37
C ASP A 34 -11.28 2.06 8.44
N SER A 35 -10.92 0.77 8.46
CA SER A 35 -9.84 0.36 7.56
C SER A 35 -10.23 0.80 6.13
N PRO A 36 -9.34 1.42 5.34
CA PRO A 36 -9.69 1.83 3.98
C PRO A 36 -10.22 0.62 3.21
N SER A 37 -11.49 0.64 2.82
CA SER A 37 -12.10 -0.43 2.05
C SER A 37 -11.53 -0.36 0.62
N VAL A 38 -10.56 -1.22 0.31
CA VAL A 38 -10.08 -1.36 -1.06
C VAL A 38 -11.01 -2.33 -1.78
N VAL A 39 -11.68 -1.85 -2.82
CA VAL A 39 -12.64 -2.65 -3.60
C VAL A 39 -12.18 -2.73 -5.04
N VAL A 40 -12.02 -3.95 -5.56
CA VAL A 40 -11.70 -4.19 -6.96
C VAL A 40 -12.84 -3.71 -7.85
N VAL A 41 -12.53 -2.88 -8.84
CA VAL A 41 -13.46 -2.51 -9.91
C VAL A 41 -13.17 -3.38 -11.12
N SER A 42 -14.20 -3.97 -11.72
CA SER A 42 -14.05 -4.91 -12.84
C SER A 42 -15.08 -4.69 -13.94
N GLY A 43 -14.89 -5.36 -15.08
CA GLY A 43 -15.83 -5.32 -16.21
C GLY A 43 -15.83 -3.99 -16.97
N LYS A 44 -17.01 -3.54 -17.40
CA LYS A 44 -17.16 -2.37 -18.28
C LYS A 44 -16.61 -1.09 -17.66
N LEU A 45 -16.87 -0.88 -16.37
CA LEU A 45 -16.45 0.32 -15.65
C LEU A 45 -14.92 0.41 -15.55
N ALA A 46 -14.24 -0.70 -15.22
CA ALA A 46 -12.78 -0.74 -15.19
C ALA A 46 -12.19 -0.38 -16.57
N LYS A 47 -12.76 -0.93 -17.65
CA LYS A 47 -12.32 -0.62 -19.01
C LYS A 47 -12.54 0.86 -19.38
N GLU A 48 -13.64 1.47 -18.95
CA GLU A 48 -13.92 2.90 -19.16
C GLU A 48 -12.91 3.79 -18.43
N LEU A 49 -12.50 3.41 -17.22
CA LEU A 49 -11.50 4.12 -16.41
C LEU A 49 -10.08 4.00 -16.98
N VAL A 50 -9.69 2.80 -17.44
CA VAL A 50 -8.41 2.58 -18.15
C VAL A 50 -8.37 3.39 -19.45
N ASN A 51 -9.45 3.39 -20.23
CA ASN A 51 -9.54 4.22 -21.44
C ASN A 51 -9.48 5.72 -21.12
N SER A 52 -10.09 6.16 -20.02
CA SER A 52 -10.03 7.56 -19.57
C SER A 52 -8.61 7.95 -19.18
N THR A 53 -7.88 7.05 -18.51
CA THR A 53 -6.45 7.23 -18.20
C THR A 53 -5.62 7.43 -19.46
N LEU A 54 -5.78 6.55 -20.46
CA LEU A 54 -5.08 6.66 -21.74
C LEU A 54 -5.39 7.98 -22.46
N ARG A 55 -6.65 8.43 -22.42
CA ARG A 55 -7.07 9.69 -23.02
C ARG A 55 -6.44 10.88 -22.31
N ALA A 56 -6.50 10.93 -20.98
CA ALA A 56 -5.90 12.00 -20.17
C ALA A 56 -4.40 12.15 -20.47
N VAL A 57 -3.68 11.03 -20.59
CA VAL A 57 -2.26 11.02 -21.00
C VAL A 57 -2.06 11.58 -22.40
N LYS A 58 -2.85 11.13 -23.39
CA LYS A 58 -2.74 11.59 -24.78
C LYS A 58 -3.09 13.07 -24.97
N GLU A 59 -4.00 13.57 -24.15
CA GLU A 59 -4.46 14.96 -24.16
C GLU A 59 -3.55 15.89 -23.32
N GLY A 60 -2.58 15.32 -22.59
CA GLY A 60 -1.64 16.06 -21.76
C GLY A 60 -2.20 16.50 -20.39
N GLU A 61 -3.33 15.93 -19.97
CA GLU A 61 -3.90 16.12 -18.63
C GLU A 61 -3.12 15.33 -17.57
N VAL A 62 -2.49 14.22 -17.98
CA VAL A 62 -1.54 13.45 -17.18
C VAL A 62 -0.16 13.57 -17.81
N GLU A 63 0.79 14.11 -17.06
CA GLU A 63 2.19 14.03 -17.42
C GLU A 63 2.74 12.62 -17.13
N ASN A 64 3.49 12.08 -18.09
CA ASN A 64 4.13 10.78 -18.02
C ASN A 64 5.54 10.83 -18.62
N VAL A 65 6.44 10.04 -18.04
CA VAL A 65 7.84 9.93 -18.43
C VAL A 65 8.04 8.75 -19.38
N ALA A 66 7.49 7.57 -19.05
CA ALA A 66 7.53 6.43 -19.94
C ALA A 66 6.63 6.67 -21.16
N PRO A 67 7.04 6.30 -22.38
CA PRO A 67 6.21 6.50 -23.55
C PRO A 67 4.92 5.66 -23.46
N VAL A 68 3.82 6.17 -24.00
CA VAL A 68 2.52 5.45 -24.06
C VAL A 68 2.64 4.09 -24.74
N SER A 69 3.63 3.90 -25.62
CA SER A 69 3.91 2.60 -26.25
C SER A 69 4.42 1.53 -25.29
N ALA A 70 4.80 1.89 -24.07
CA ALA A 70 5.19 0.97 -23.01
C ALA A 70 4.01 0.54 -22.14
N PHE A 71 2.82 1.12 -22.32
CA PHE A 71 1.68 0.89 -21.42
C PHE A 71 0.99 -0.43 -21.74
N ASP A 72 0.89 -1.30 -20.74
CA ASP A 72 0.05 -2.49 -20.79
C ASP A 72 -1.38 -2.18 -20.30
N LEU A 73 -2.22 -1.79 -21.24
CA LEU A 73 -3.64 -1.50 -20.97
C LEU A 73 -4.46 -2.75 -20.64
N GLU A 74 -4.02 -3.93 -21.07
CA GLU A 74 -4.74 -5.18 -20.81
C GLU A 74 -4.44 -5.71 -19.41
N GLY A 75 -3.20 -5.54 -18.95
CA GLY A 75 -2.76 -5.83 -17.58
C GLY A 75 -3.17 -4.79 -16.54
N SER A 76 -3.93 -3.75 -16.92
CA SER A 76 -4.31 -2.68 -16.00
C SER A 76 -5.30 -3.13 -14.92
N SER A 77 -5.17 -2.53 -13.73
CA SER A 77 -6.01 -2.80 -12.57
C SER A 77 -6.71 -1.53 -12.08
N VAL A 78 -7.88 -1.70 -11.47
CA VAL A 78 -8.70 -0.59 -10.99
C VAL A 78 -9.28 -0.90 -9.62
N TYR A 79 -9.12 0.03 -8.68
CA TYR A 79 -9.61 -0.10 -7.32
C TYR A 79 -10.30 1.18 -6.88
N THR A 80 -11.33 1.07 -6.04
CA THR A 80 -11.71 2.19 -5.19
C THR A 80 -11.03 2.05 -3.85
N VAL A 81 -10.50 3.15 -3.34
CA VAL A 81 -10.00 3.28 -1.97
C VAL A 81 -10.91 4.25 -1.22
N GLY A 82 -11.00 4.10 0.10
CA GLY A 82 -11.88 4.94 0.92
C GLY A 82 -11.67 6.44 0.67
N GLY A 83 -12.72 7.25 0.87
CA GLY A 83 -12.67 8.68 0.62
C GLY A 83 -13.00 9.11 -0.81
N GLY A 84 -13.69 8.27 -1.59
CA GLY A 84 -14.18 8.62 -2.93
C GLY A 84 -13.12 8.56 -4.03
N VAL A 85 -11.96 7.94 -3.75
CA VAL A 85 -10.85 7.90 -4.70
C VAL A 85 -10.86 6.59 -5.48
N THR A 86 -10.72 6.70 -6.79
CA THR A 86 -10.50 5.57 -7.70
C THR A 86 -9.06 5.57 -8.17
N VAL A 87 -8.40 4.43 -8.11
CA VAL A 87 -7.00 4.22 -8.48
C VAL A 87 -6.98 3.34 -9.72
N VAL A 88 -6.39 3.84 -10.80
CA VAL A 88 -6.13 3.07 -12.02
C VAL A 88 -4.63 2.87 -12.14
N THR A 89 -4.17 1.62 -12.20
CA THR A 89 -2.76 1.32 -12.43
C THR A 89 -2.60 0.64 -13.78
N VAL A 90 -1.67 1.16 -14.57
CA VAL A 90 -1.30 0.66 -15.89
C VAL A 90 0.15 0.18 -15.81
N PRO A 91 0.42 -1.14 -15.89
CA PRO A 91 1.78 -1.67 -15.92
C PRO A 91 2.56 -1.17 -17.14
N LEU A 92 3.88 -1.19 -17.03
CA LEU A 92 4.80 -0.83 -18.12
C LEU A 92 5.56 -2.07 -18.61
N HIS A 93 5.92 -2.08 -19.89
CA HIS A 93 6.70 -3.14 -20.54
C HIS A 93 7.87 -2.57 -21.36
N GLY A 94 8.69 -3.45 -21.95
CA GLY A 94 9.81 -3.06 -22.81
C GLY A 94 11.10 -2.98 -22.01
N ASP A 95 11.68 -1.78 -21.89
CA ASP A 95 12.93 -1.56 -21.14
C ASP A 95 12.71 -1.44 -19.62
N TYR A 96 11.46 -1.57 -19.18
CA TYR A 96 11.03 -1.46 -17.78
C TYR A 96 10.77 -2.83 -17.18
N SER A 97 11.23 -3.06 -15.96
CA SER A 97 10.97 -4.31 -15.23
C SER A 97 9.55 -4.38 -14.68
N LEU A 98 9.07 -5.60 -14.39
CA LEU A 98 7.70 -5.90 -13.94
C LEU A 98 7.04 -4.93 -12.95
N PRO A 99 7.72 -4.41 -11.90
CA PRO A 99 7.06 -3.52 -10.95
C PRO A 99 6.76 -2.12 -11.52
N SER A 100 7.28 -1.79 -12.70
CA SER A 100 7.07 -0.48 -13.33
C SER A 100 5.62 -0.28 -13.73
N ASN A 101 5.07 0.89 -13.41
CA ASN A 101 3.68 1.23 -13.69
C ASN A 101 3.47 2.74 -13.67
N ILE A 102 2.37 3.19 -14.28
CA ILE A 102 1.77 4.48 -13.99
C ILE A 102 0.45 4.27 -13.27
N THR A 103 0.27 4.97 -12.16
CA THR A 103 -0.93 4.96 -11.34
C THR A 103 -1.58 6.34 -11.36
N VAL A 104 -2.87 6.40 -11.68
CA VAL A 104 -3.67 7.63 -11.75
C VAL A 104 -4.77 7.58 -10.70
N PHE A 105 -4.86 8.65 -9.93
CA PHE A 105 -5.86 8.82 -8.88
C PHE A 105 -6.98 9.72 -9.40
N PHE A 106 -8.21 9.24 -9.31
CA PHE A 106 -9.41 9.96 -9.71
C PHE A 106 -10.29 10.26 -8.49
N ASP A 107 -10.96 11.39 -8.48
CA ASP A 107 -12.05 11.66 -7.55
C ASP A 107 -13.38 11.00 -8.00
N GLU A 108 -14.45 11.27 -7.26
CA GLU A 108 -15.79 10.73 -7.56
C GLU A 108 -16.37 11.22 -8.90
N ASP A 109 -15.86 12.35 -9.42
CA ASP A 109 -16.27 12.96 -10.69
C ASP A 109 -15.39 12.49 -11.88
N ASN A 110 -14.43 11.59 -11.64
CA ASN A 110 -13.39 11.15 -12.58
C ASN A 110 -12.42 12.27 -13.02
N THR A 111 -12.21 13.27 -12.17
CA THR A 111 -11.14 14.25 -12.34
C THR A 111 -9.83 13.65 -11.84
N VAL A 112 -8.75 13.82 -12.59
CA VAL A 112 -7.41 13.42 -12.13
C VAL A 112 -7.01 14.27 -10.93
N LEU A 113 -6.74 13.61 -9.81
CA LEU A 113 -6.24 14.23 -8.59
C LEU A 113 -4.72 14.33 -8.57
N GLN A 114 -4.06 13.25 -9.00
CA GLN A 114 -2.61 13.09 -8.96
C GLN A 114 -2.21 11.89 -9.83
N THR A 115 -0.96 11.86 -10.31
CA THR A 115 -0.33 10.65 -10.84
C THR A 115 0.91 10.25 -10.07
N ASN A 116 1.18 8.95 -10.08
CA ASN A 116 2.39 8.36 -9.56
C ASN A 116 2.92 7.37 -10.60
N GLU A 117 4.06 7.65 -11.20
CA GLU A 117 4.72 6.78 -12.15
C GLU A 117 6.00 6.22 -11.55
N MET A 118 6.10 4.89 -11.50
CA MET A 118 7.26 4.18 -11.04
C MET A 118 7.98 3.52 -12.21
N LEU A 119 9.26 3.84 -12.37
CA LEU A 119 10.13 3.25 -13.38
C LEU A 119 11.20 2.41 -12.68
N VAL A 120 11.19 1.12 -12.96
CA VAL A 120 12.20 0.16 -12.51
C VAL A 120 13.05 -0.23 -13.70
N THR A 121 14.34 0.11 -13.65
CA THR A 121 15.28 -0.07 -14.76
C THR A 121 16.61 -0.61 -14.28
N LYS A 122 17.47 -1.01 -15.22
CA LYS A 122 18.87 -1.33 -14.95
C LYS A 122 19.72 -0.05 -14.94
N ASN A 123 20.56 0.13 -13.91
CA ASN A 123 21.55 1.21 -13.88
C ASN A 123 22.90 0.80 -14.50
N ASP A 124 23.83 1.74 -14.59
CA ASP A 124 25.16 1.55 -15.19
C ASP A 124 26.03 0.52 -14.45
N LEU A 125 25.75 0.28 -13.16
CA LEU A 125 26.43 -0.75 -12.35
C LEU A 125 25.81 -2.13 -12.51
N GLY A 126 24.71 -2.24 -13.25
CA GLY A 126 23.99 -3.48 -13.48
C GLY A 126 23.02 -3.88 -12.38
N ASN A 127 22.66 -2.95 -11.51
CA ASN A 127 21.66 -3.13 -10.45
C ASN A 127 20.31 -2.55 -10.84
N PHE A 128 19.26 -2.86 -10.09
CA PHE A 128 17.98 -2.17 -10.20
C PHE A 128 18.09 -0.71 -9.74
N ARG A 129 17.47 0.18 -10.50
CA ARG A 129 17.16 1.56 -10.12
C ARG A 129 15.65 1.74 -10.11
N VAL A 130 15.16 2.36 -9.06
CA VAL A 130 13.75 2.69 -8.89
C VAL A 130 13.61 4.20 -8.88
N GLU A 131 12.90 4.73 -9.87
CA GLU A 131 12.53 6.14 -9.94
C GLU A 131 11.02 6.28 -9.75
N THR A 132 10.61 7.33 -9.06
CA THR A 132 9.21 7.63 -8.80
C THR A 132 8.95 9.07 -9.17
N TYR A 133 7.94 9.29 -10.02
CA TYR A 133 7.52 10.58 -10.52
C TYR A 133 6.11 10.88 -10.02
N LEU A 134 5.92 12.06 -9.44
CA LEU A 134 4.61 12.57 -9.05
C LEU A 134 4.24 13.69 -9.98
N ASP A 135 3.11 13.56 -10.68
CA ASP A 135 2.66 14.52 -11.70
C ASP A 135 3.78 14.85 -12.71
N GLY A 136 4.44 13.82 -13.23
CA GLY A 136 5.57 13.94 -14.18
C GLY A 136 6.90 14.40 -13.59
N SER A 137 6.93 14.85 -12.33
CA SER A 137 8.13 15.38 -11.68
C SER A 137 8.83 14.32 -10.83
N LEU A 138 10.15 14.17 -10.98
CA LEU A 138 10.94 13.21 -10.21
C LEU A 138 10.84 13.52 -8.71
N SER A 139 10.23 12.60 -7.96
CA SER A 139 10.08 12.69 -6.51
C SER A 139 11.10 11.84 -5.76
N ASN A 140 11.52 10.71 -6.31
CA ASN A 140 12.48 9.81 -5.70
C ASN A 140 13.31 9.08 -6.77
N SER A 141 14.59 8.85 -6.49
CA SER A 141 15.48 8.06 -7.33
C SER A 141 16.43 7.27 -6.44
N VAL A 142 16.34 5.95 -6.51
CA VAL A 142 17.10 5.03 -5.67
C VAL A 142 17.82 4.03 -6.56
N ASP A 143 19.15 4.08 -6.54
CA ASP A 143 19.98 2.97 -7.00
C ASP A 143 20.04 1.92 -5.90
N THR A 144 19.55 0.71 -6.19
CA THR A 144 19.56 -0.39 -5.23
C THR A 144 20.91 -1.13 -5.27
N GLU A 145 21.18 -1.91 -4.23
CA GLU A 145 22.29 -2.87 -4.23
C GLU A 145 21.90 -4.23 -4.87
N LEU A 146 20.65 -4.37 -5.34
CA LEU A 146 20.15 -5.60 -5.96
C LEU A 146 20.60 -5.69 -7.41
N ALA A 147 21.27 -6.78 -7.76
CA ALA A 147 21.64 -7.08 -9.14
C ALA A 147 20.39 -7.18 -10.01
N TYR A 148 20.45 -6.59 -11.21
CA TYR A 148 19.36 -6.64 -12.16
C TYR A 148 19.17 -8.07 -12.69
N ILE A 149 17.96 -8.59 -12.62
CA ILE A 149 17.52 -9.87 -13.20
C ILE A 149 16.38 -9.62 -14.19
N THR A 150 16.12 -10.58 -15.09
CA THR A 150 14.98 -10.45 -16.02
C THR A 150 13.65 -10.64 -15.31
N ASP A 151 12.58 -10.24 -15.98
CA ASP A 151 11.22 -10.42 -15.48
C ASP A 151 10.87 -11.91 -15.28
N GLU A 152 11.34 -12.79 -16.17
CA GLU A 152 11.18 -14.24 -16.02
C GLU A 152 11.94 -14.78 -14.80
N GLU A 153 13.15 -14.29 -14.56
CA GLU A 153 13.92 -14.65 -13.37
C GLU A 153 13.21 -14.15 -12.10
N MET A 154 12.71 -12.91 -12.11
CA MET A 154 11.97 -12.31 -10.99
C MET A 154 10.68 -13.08 -10.65
N LEU A 155 9.95 -13.58 -11.65
CA LEU A 155 8.76 -14.40 -11.45
C LEU A 155 9.08 -15.82 -10.99
N ALA A 156 10.28 -16.33 -11.30
CA ALA A 156 10.74 -17.65 -10.88
C ALA A 156 11.44 -17.64 -9.51
N GLU A 157 11.70 -16.46 -8.93
CA GLU A 157 12.29 -16.35 -7.61
C GLU A 157 11.34 -16.83 -6.52
N GLU A 158 11.90 -17.59 -5.58
CA GLU A 158 11.23 -17.95 -4.34
C GLU A 158 11.39 -16.82 -3.30
N PRO A 159 10.41 -16.63 -2.40
CA PRO A 159 10.55 -15.67 -1.31
C PRO A 159 11.70 -16.06 -0.37
N VAL A 160 12.55 -15.08 -0.03
CA VAL A 160 13.67 -15.27 0.90
C VAL A 160 13.35 -14.60 2.24
N MET A 161 13.83 -15.20 3.33
CA MET A 161 13.63 -14.69 4.69
C MET A 161 14.78 -13.78 5.13
N GLU A 162 14.45 -12.53 5.42
CA GLU A 162 15.30 -11.56 6.10
C GLU A 162 14.65 -11.11 7.42
N ALA A 163 15.48 -10.82 8.41
CA ALA A 163 15.00 -10.67 9.78
C ALA A 163 14.70 -9.22 10.20
N MET A 164 15.15 -8.20 9.44
CA MET A 164 15.10 -6.80 9.88
C MET A 164 14.95 -5.79 8.74
N GLY A 165 14.36 -4.63 9.06
CA GLY A 165 14.27 -3.46 8.18
C GLY A 165 13.45 -3.70 6.92
N VAL A 166 13.84 -3.06 5.81
CA VAL A 166 13.20 -3.24 4.49
C VAL A 166 13.18 -4.72 4.08
N GLY A 167 14.18 -5.49 4.47
CA GLY A 167 14.23 -6.94 4.28
C GLY A 167 13.08 -7.69 4.93
N ALA A 168 12.75 -7.37 6.20
CA ALA A 168 11.62 -8.01 6.89
C ALA A 168 10.27 -7.67 6.23
N VAL A 169 10.12 -6.44 5.74
CA VAL A 169 8.95 -6.03 4.95
C VAL A 169 8.88 -6.82 3.66
N ALA A 170 9.98 -6.91 2.92
CA ALA A 170 10.09 -7.67 1.68
C ALA A 170 9.76 -9.15 1.90
N SER A 171 10.28 -9.79 2.94
CA SER A 171 9.93 -11.17 3.26
C SER A 171 8.44 -11.36 3.58
N CYS A 172 7.85 -10.43 4.33
CA CYS A 172 6.41 -10.45 4.59
C CYS A 172 5.61 -10.27 3.29
N LEU A 173 6.00 -9.33 2.43
CA LEU A 173 5.37 -9.10 1.14
C LEU A 173 5.49 -10.33 0.23
N GLY A 174 6.67 -10.94 0.15
CA GLY A 174 6.91 -12.17 -0.60
C GLY A 174 5.99 -13.30 -0.13
N ALA A 175 5.84 -13.47 1.19
CA ALA A 175 4.96 -14.47 1.76
C ALA A 175 3.46 -14.18 1.54
N VAL A 176 3.03 -12.93 1.70
CA VAL A 176 1.62 -12.53 1.58
C VAL A 176 1.18 -12.50 0.12
N LEU A 177 1.99 -11.92 -0.76
CA LEU A 177 1.69 -11.74 -2.18
C LEU A 177 2.07 -12.98 -3.01
N GLY A 178 2.92 -13.87 -2.49
CA GLY A 178 3.42 -15.03 -3.22
C GLY A 178 4.39 -14.63 -4.34
N ILE A 179 5.24 -13.64 -4.08
CA ILE A 179 6.19 -13.08 -5.05
C ILE A 179 7.63 -13.32 -4.60
N GLY A 180 8.54 -13.33 -5.56
CA GLY A 180 9.98 -13.46 -5.32
C GLY A 180 10.58 -12.32 -4.50
N ALA A 181 11.77 -12.57 -3.94
CA ALA A 181 12.45 -11.62 -3.06
C ALA A 181 12.76 -10.27 -3.74
N THR A 182 13.17 -10.27 -5.00
CA THR A 182 13.50 -9.04 -5.74
C THR A 182 12.25 -8.17 -5.94
N ALA A 183 11.16 -8.76 -6.42
CA ALA A 183 9.88 -8.04 -6.57
C ALA A 183 9.40 -7.48 -5.24
N ALA A 184 9.45 -8.29 -4.18
CA ALA A 184 9.02 -7.88 -2.85
C ALA A 184 9.88 -6.74 -2.27
N TYR A 185 11.19 -6.76 -2.49
CA TYR A 185 12.09 -5.72 -2.05
C TYR A 185 11.83 -4.40 -2.79
N ILE A 186 11.66 -4.44 -4.11
CA ILE A 186 11.35 -3.26 -4.91
C ILE A 186 10.03 -2.64 -4.42
N ILE A 187 8.99 -3.45 -4.17
CA ILE A 187 7.71 -2.97 -3.60
C ILE A 187 7.90 -2.38 -2.20
N ALA A 188 8.73 -3.00 -1.35
CA ALA A 188 9.01 -2.48 -0.01
C ALA A 188 9.68 -1.11 -0.05
N VAL A 189 10.66 -0.91 -0.96
CA VAL A 189 11.30 0.40 -1.18
C VAL A 189 10.32 1.41 -1.75
N ALA A 190 9.55 1.00 -2.76
CA ALA A 190 8.57 1.82 -3.46
C ALA A 190 7.48 2.38 -2.53
N CYS A 191 6.86 1.50 -1.74
CA CYS A 191 5.75 1.87 -0.86
C CYS A 191 6.19 2.22 0.55
N GLY A 192 7.45 2.00 0.91
CA GLY A 192 7.96 2.22 2.27
C GLY A 192 7.67 3.64 2.78
N GLY A 193 7.80 4.66 1.93
CA GLY A 193 7.51 6.04 2.29
C GLY A 193 6.04 6.29 2.67
N SER A 194 5.08 5.77 1.90
CA SER A 194 3.65 5.95 2.18
C SER A 194 3.13 5.02 3.27
N CYS A 195 3.80 3.89 3.50
CA CYS A 195 3.37 2.85 4.44
C CYS A 195 4.07 2.89 5.81
N ALA A 196 5.18 3.62 6.00
CA ALA A 196 5.93 3.65 7.26
C ALA A 196 5.13 4.20 8.45
N THR A 197 4.17 5.11 8.22
CA THR A 197 3.35 5.71 9.29
C THR A 197 1.89 5.80 8.85
N PRO A 198 1.06 4.76 9.08
CA PRO A 198 -0.34 4.78 8.69
C PRO A 198 -1.15 5.71 9.60
N THR A 199 -1.56 6.84 9.04
CA THR A 199 -2.67 7.70 9.46
C THR A 199 -3.89 7.33 8.61
N PRO A 200 -5.13 7.78 8.92
CA PRO A 200 -6.27 7.51 8.04
C PRO A 200 -6.04 7.94 6.58
N VAL A 201 -5.29 9.01 6.36
CA VAL A 201 -4.95 9.52 5.02
C VAL A 201 -3.84 8.68 4.39
N THR A 202 -2.72 8.48 5.09
CA THR A 202 -1.58 7.72 4.54
C THR A 202 -1.87 6.23 4.40
N ALA A 203 -2.85 5.68 5.14
CA ALA A 203 -3.32 4.32 4.95
C ALA A 203 -3.97 4.11 3.57
N ALA A 204 -4.75 5.07 3.08
CA ALA A 204 -5.32 5.02 1.74
C ALA A 204 -4.22 5.11 0.66
N ILE A 205 -3.22 5.98 0.86
CA ILE A 205 -2.07 6.13 -0.03
C ILE A 205 -1.22 4.85 -0.05
N CYS A 206 -0.94 4.26 1.10
CA CYS A 206 -0.24 3.00 1.23
C CYS A 206 -0.99 1.87 0.53
N ALA A 207 -2.30 1.74 0.79
CA ALA A 207 -3.14 0.74 0.14
C ALA A 207 -3.19 0.92 -1.38
N ALA A 208 -3.23 2.17 -1.88
CA ALA A 208 -3.17 2.45 -3.30
C ALA A 208 -1.81 2.10 -3.91
N CYS A 209 -0.70 2.42 -3.22
CA CYS A 209 0.64 2.01 -3.65
C CYS A 209 0.75 0.50 -3.77
N ILE A 210 0.27 -0.25 -2.77
CA ILE A 210 0.26 -1.72 -2.81
C ILE A 210 -0.70 -2.25 -3.88
N GLY A 211 -1.86 -1.60 -4.06
CA GLY A 211 -2.81 -1.91 -5.12
C GLY A 211 -2.20 -1.81 -6.52
N ALA A 212 -1.21 -0.93 -6.72
CA ALA A 212 -0.50 -0.84 -8.00
C ALA A 212 0.25 -2.14 -8.37
N TYR A 213 0.65 -2.94 -7.39
CA TYR A 213 1.36 -4.21 -7.60
C TYR A 213 0.48 -5.44 -7.46
N ALA A 214 -0.83 -5.26 -7.32
CA ALA A 214 -1.77 -6.37 -7.15
C ALA A 214 -1.83 -7.31 -8.36
N VAL A 215 -1.28 -6.92 -9.51
CA VAL A 215 -1.14 -7.77 -10.70
C VAL A 215 0.03 -8.75 -10.61
N ILE A 216 1.00 -8.49 -9.72
CA ILE A 216 2.23 -9.28 -9.58
C ILE A 216 2.05 -10.42 -8.56
N GLY A 217 1.10 -10.30 -7.63
CA GLY A 217 0.89 -11.27 -6.55
C GLY A 217 -0.55 -11.71 -6.36
N ALA A 218 -0.74 -12.86 -5.73
CA ALA A 218 -2.06 -13.43 -5.42
C ALA A 218 -2.64 -12.98 -4.06
N GLY A 219 -1.86 -12.23 -3.28
CA GLY A 219 -2.22 -11.79 -1.93
C GLY A 219 -3.17 -10.61 -1.87
N GLY A 220 -3.81 -10.42 -0.71
CA GLY A 220 -4.69 -9.29 -0.48
C GLY A 220 -3.94 -8.02 -0.08
N ILE A 221 -4.38 -6.87 -0.60
CA ILE A 221 -3.80 -5.53 -0.32
C ILE A 221 -3.72 -5.25 1.19
N ALA A 222 -4.76 -5.60 1.95
CA ALA A 222 -4.78 -5.41 3.40
C ALA A 222 -3.67 -6.18 4.13
N GLY A 223 -3.34 -7.40 3.67
CA GLY A 223 -2.25 -8.19 4.23
C GLY A 223 -0.89 -7.58 3.89
N ALA A 224 -0.71 -7.12 2.65
CA ALA A 224 0.52 -6.49 2.21
C ALA A 224 0.76 -5.13 2.89
N VAL A 225 -0.28 -4.33 3.13
CA VAL A 225 -0.19 -3.11 3.96
C VAL A 225 0.29 -3.43 5.38
N ALA A 226 -0.18 -4.53 5.98
CA ALA A 226 0.23 -4.92 7.32
C ALA A 226 1.73 -5.29 7.43
N CYS A 227 2.39 -5.66 6.32
CA CYS A 227 3.82 -5.97 6.29
C CYS A 227 4.71 -4.77 6.62
N PHE A 228 4.22 -3.54 6.43
CA PHE A 228 5.00 -2.34 6.72
C PHE A 228 5.09 -2.00 8.20
N ASN A 229 4.40 -2.75 9.07
CA ASN A 229 4.63 -2.68 10.52
C ASN A 229 6.01 -3.22 10.93
N TYR A 230 6.78 -3.82 10.00
CA TYR A 230 8.16 -4.25 10.21
C TYR A 230 9.22 -3.18 9.87
N LEU A 231 8.79 -1.98 9.41
CA LEU A 231 9.69 -0.82 9.21
C LEU A 231 10.11 -0.15 10.52
#